data_AF-A0A380DL10-F1
#
_entry.id   AF-A0A380DL10-F1
#
_cell.length_a   1.000
_cell.length_b   1.000
_cell.length_c   1.000
_cell.angle_alpha   90.00
_cell.angle_beta   90.00
_cell.angle_gamma   90.00
#
_symmetry.space_group_name_H-M   'P 1'
#
loop_
_entity.id
_entity.type
_entity.pdbx_description
1 polymer ?
#
loop_
_entity_poly.entity_id
_entity_poly.type
_entity_poly.pdbx_seq_one_letter_code
_entity_poly.pdbx_strand_id
1 'polypeptide(L)'
;MKSVVLSQLTDSVYQRLMRSMGGILAFQDLAPKASHSDSINVMTDMLITGLNRSGAFNLEPIHLYDTGSYYAITGFLATVFIFALSLFTVLKMNQDTVLKARLKMFHFSKERLLIIRALITWFYTMLWSIVGVVWIMFSIPNTFELYNWPTLAIHLSYYVTFFNTVVITHRTFNTGLLNSISKVILAIVILVLSGLTIPTIFLQHIANGVFNIQPFAVVTNQLLEIILNNYILELHPSFYPSFIALLIINLAVLVWRYRQ
;
A
#
# COMPACT_ATOMS: atom_id res chain seq x y z
N MET A 1 3.56 -39.72 -22.60
CA MET A 1 2.79 -38.45 -22.61
C MET A 1 1.29 -38.62 -22.32
N LYS A 2 0.55 -39.56 -22.94
CA LYS A 2 -0.89 -39.76 -22.65
C LYS A 2 -1.22 -40.09 -21.18
N SER A 3 -0.36 -40.85 -20.48
CA SER A 3 -0.60 -41.25 -19.08
C SER A 3 -0.39 -40.12 -18.06
N VAL A 4 0.53 -39.18 -18.31
CA VAL A 4 0.77 -38.02 -17.42
C VAL A 4 -0.38 -37.02 -17.54
N VAL A 5 -0.87 -36.79 -18.75
CA VAL A 5 -2.04 -35.93 -19.00
C VAL A 5 -3.30 -36.53 -18.37
N LEU A 6 -3.47 -37.86 -18.43
CA LEU A 6 -4.59 -38.54 -17.77
C LEU A 6 -4.50 -38.42 -16.25
N SER A 7 -3.32 -38.61 -15.65
CA SER A 7 -3.11 -38.45 -14.21
C SER A 7 -3.35 -37.02 -13.73
N GLN A 8 -2.88 -36.01 -14.47
CA GLN A 8 -3.12 -34.60 -14.15
C GLN A 8 -4.60 -34.21 -14.29
N LEU A 9 -5.32 -34.80 -15.26
CA LEU A 9 -6.76 -34.63 -15.41
C LEU A 9 -7.52 -35.27 -14.25
N THR A 10 -7.16 -36.48 -13.84
CA THR A 10 -7.80 -37.18 -12.72
C THR A 10 -7.57 -36.45 -11.40
N ASP A 11 -6.35 -35.96 -11.16
CA ASP A 11 -6.01 -35.23 -9.93
C ASP A 11 -6.68 -33.85 -9.87
N SER A 12 -6.75 -33.15 -11.01
CA SER A 12 -7.53 -31.92 -11.17
C SER A 12 -9.02 -32.12 -10.90
N VAL A 13 -9.62 -33.18 -11.42
CA VAL A 13 -11.04 -33.47 -11.19
C VAL A 13 -11.28 -33.81 -9.72
N TYR A 14 -10.41 -34.61 -9.11
CA TYR A 14 -10.53 -35.00 -7.71
C TYR A 14 -10.41 -33.80 -6.75
N GLN A 15 -9.43 -32.91 -6.95
CA GLN A 15 -9.27 -31.70 -6.14
C GLN A 15 -10.47 -30.76 -6.25
N ARG A 16 -11.05 -30.63 -7.44
CA ARG A 16 -12.24 -29.77 -7.66
C ARG A 16 -13.49 -30.36 -7.02
N LEU A 17 -13.65 -31.68 -7.06
CA LEU A 17 -14.71 -32.40 -6.35
C LEU A 17 -14.57 -32.23 -4.83
N MET A 18 -13.35 -32.32 -4.30
CA MET A 18 -13.07 -32.08 -2.88
C MET A 18 -13.34 -30.63 -2.46
N ARG A 19 -12.98 -29.63 -3.29
CA ARG A 19 -13.29 -28.21 -3.01
C ARG A 19 -14.79 -27.93 -3.09
N SER A 20 -15.50 -28.51 -4.05
CA SER A 20 -16.97 -28.44 -4.13
C SER A 20 -17.60 -29.06 -2.87
N MET A 21 -17.14 -30.23 -2.44
CA MET A 21 -17.62 -30.89 -1.22
C MET A 21 -17.37 -30.06 0.03
N GLY A 22 -16.21 -29.39 0.14
CA GLY A 22 -15.91 -28.44 1.22
C GLY A 22 -16.83 -27.21 1.22
N GLY A 23 -17.11 -26.64 0.04
CA GLY A 23 -18.05 -25.51 -0.10
C GLY A 23 -19.49 -25.88 0.25
N ILE A 24 -19.91 -27.11 -0.08
CA ILE A 24 -21.22 -27.67 0.29
C ILE A 24 -21.36 -27.81 1.80
N LEU A 25 -20.33 -28.34 2.47
CA LEU A 25 -20.33 -28.49 3.92
C LEU A 25 -20.37 -27.12 4.63
N ALA A 26 -19.62 -26.14 4.12
CA ALA A 26 -19.66 -24.77 4.63
C ALA A 26 -21.03 -24.10 4.43
N PHE A 27 -21.70 -24.34 3.29
CA PHE A 27 -23.04 -23.82 3.03
C PHE A 27 -24.10 -24.40 3.98
N GLN A 28 -24.03 -25.70 4.29
CA GLN A 28 -24.92 -26.34 5.26
C GLN A 28 -24.74 -25.76 6.67
N ASP A 29 -23.50 -25.41 7.05
CA ASP A 29 -23.19 -24.83 8.35
C ASP A 29 -23.64 -23.35 8.46
N LEU A 30 -23.50 -22.59 7.35
CA LEU A 30 -23.89 -21.18 7.27
C LEU A 30 -25.39 -20.97 7.05
N ALA A 31 -26.12 -21.95 6.51
CA ALA A 31 -27.54 -21.86 6.19
C ALA A 31 -28.36 -23.06 6.71
N PRO A 32 -28.47 -23.28 8.04
CA PRO A 32 -29.11 -24.47 8.63
C PRO A 32 -30.62 -24.58 8.40
N LYS A 33 -31.26 -23.54 7.83
CA LYS A 33 -32.69 -23.50 7.48
C LYS A 33 -32.96 -23.64 5.97
N ALA A 34 -31.94 -23.87 5.16
CA ALA A 34 -32.11 -24.03 3.71
C ALA A 34 -32.95 -25.28 3.40
N SER A 35 -33.85 -25.16 2.42
CA SER A 35 -34.61 -26.30 1.92
C SER A 35 -33.67 -27.34 1.31
N HIS A 36 -34.06 -28.62 1.36
CA HIS A 36 -33.33 -29.69 0.66
C HIS A 36 -33.17 -29.40 -0.84
N SER A 37 -34.14 -28.75 -1.47
CA SER A 37 -34.06 -28.33 -2.88
C SER A 37 -32.95 -27.31 -3.12
N ASP A 38 -32.77 -26.36 -2.19
CA ASP A 38 -31.83 -25.25 -2.34
C ASP A 38 -30.40 -25.74 -2.13
N SER A 39 -30.23 -26.66 -1.18
CA SER A 39 -28.96 -27.36 -0.97
C SER A 39 -28.56 -28.17 -2.20
N ILE A 40 -29.50 -28.88 -2.84
CA ILE A 40 -29.23 -29.66 -4.06
C ILE A 40 -28.91 -28.74 -5.25
N ASN A 41 -29.61 -27.62 -5.39
CA ASN A 41 -29.33 -26.65 -6.45
C ASN A 41 -27.94 -26.04 -6.31
N VAL A 42 -27.56 -25.64 -5.09
CA VAL A 42 -26.24 -25.07 -4.78
C VAL A 42 -25.13 -26.11 -4.94
N MET A 43 -25.36 -27.37 -4.55
CA MET A 43 -24.45 -28.50 -4.82
C MET A 43 -24.24 -28.70 -6.31
N THR A 44 -25.35 -28.70 -7.08
CA THR A 44 -25.34 -28.94 -8.53
C THR A 44 -24.63 -27.80 -9.26
N ASP A 45 -24.85 -26.56 -8.85
CA ASP A 45 -24.20 -25.39 -9.42
C ASP A 45 -22.69 -25.36 -9.14
N MET A 46 -22.27 -25.69 -7.91
CA MET A 46 -20.84 -25.82 -7.58
C MET A 46 -20.16 -26.99 -8.30
N LEU A 47 -20.87 -28.11 -8.50
CA LEU A 47 -20.36 -29.25 -9.28
C LEU A 47 -20.25 -28.90 -10.76
N ILE A 48 -21.26 -28.27 -11.35
CA ILE A 48 -21.24 -27.83 -12.75
C ILE A 48 -20.16 -26.78 -12.95
N THR A 49 -20.04 -25.79 -12.06
CA THR A 49 -19.01 -24.74 -12.11
C THR A 49 -17.62 -25.32 -11.90
N GLY A 50 -17.45 -26.29 -10.98
CA GLY A 50 -16.19 -26.99 -10.75
C GLY A 50 -15.78 -27.93 -11.89
N LEU A 51 -16.75 -28.56 -12.56
CA LEU A 51 -16.54 -29.45 -13.72
C LEU A 51 -16.46 -28.69 -15.04
N ASN A 52 -16.85 -27.41 -15.07
CA ASN A 52 -16.75 -26.56 -16.23
C ASN A 52 -15.27 -26.37 -16.59
N ARG A 53 -14.81 -27.14 -17.58
CA ARG A 53 -13.45 -27.10 -18.11
C ARG A 53 -13.06 -25.69 -18.54
N SER A 54 -14.01 -24.92 -19.08
CA SER A 54 -13.83 -23.52 -19.49
C SER A 54 -13.68 -22.58 -18.30
N GLY A 55 -14.20 -22.88 -17.11
CA GLY A 55 -14.06 -22.03 -15.92
C GLY A 55 -12.62 -21.98 -15.38
N ALA A 56 -11.84 -23.05 -15.58
CA ALA A 56 -10.42 -23.06 -15.25
C ALA A 56 -9.50 -22.46 -16.34
N PHE A 57 -10.07 -22.18 -17.53
CA PHE A 57 -9.40 -21.51 -18.64
C PHE A 57 -9.97 -20.11 -18.93
N ASN A 58 -11.05 -19.71 -18.26
CA ASN A 58 -11.26 -18.33 -17.84
C ASN A 58 -10.13 -18.02 -16.85
N LEU A 59 -8.92 -17.85 -17.40
CA LEU A 59 -8.05 -16.80 -16.92
C LEU A 59 -9.01 -15.64 -16.69
N GLU A 60 -9.23 -15.26 -15.42
CA GLU A 60 -9.67 -13.91 -15.13
C GLU A 60 -8.81 -13.05 -16.05
N PRO A 61 -9.42 -12.36 -17.04
CA PRO A 61 -8.63 -11.65 -18.02
C PRO A 61 -7.67 -10.81 -17.21
N ILE A 62 -6.37 -10.99 -17.44
CA ILE A 62 -5.37 -10.13 -16.79
C ILE A 62 -5.81 -8.74 -17.20
N HIS A 63 -6.47 -8.04 -16.29
CA HIS A 63 -6.94 -6.69 -16.51
C HIS A 63 -5.68 -5.85 -16.53
N LEU A 64 -5.06 -5.80 -17.70
CA LEU A 64 -3.95 -4.90 -17.97
C LEU A 64 -4.52 -3.51 -17.70
N TYR A 65 -3.97 -2.85 -16.69
CA TYR A 65 -4.42 -1.52 -16.32
C TYR A 65 -4.42 -0.65 -17.57
N ASP A 66 -5.51 0.10 -17.77
CA ASP A 66 -5.46 1.19 -18.73
C ASP A 66 -4.32 2.13 -18.30
N THR A 67 -3.41 2.40 -19.23
CA THR A 67 -2.18 3.16 -18.96
C THR A 67 -2.52 4.54 -18.40
N GLY A 68 -3.63 5.14 -18.84
CA GLY A 68 -4.14 6.41 -18.32
C GLY A 68 -4.53 6.33 -16.84
N SER A 69 -5.32 5.33 -16.47
CA SER A 69 -5.80 5.13 -15.09
C SER A 69 -4.67 4.80 -14.12
N TYR A 70 -3.70 3.99 -14.56
CA TYR A 70 -2.48 3.70 -13.78
C TYR A 70 -1.71 4.99 -13.46
N TYR A 71 -1.39 5.80 -14.47
CA TYR A 71 -0.62 7.03 -14.26
C TYR A 71 -1.39 8.13 -13.53
N ALA A 72 -2.72 8.12 -13.57
CA ALA A 72 -3.52 9.05 -12.77
C ALA A 72 -3.45 8.72 -11.27
N ILE A 73 -3.52 7.43 -10.89
CA ILE A 73 -3.39 7.00 -9.49
C ILE A 73 -1.96 7.17 -8.98
N THR A 74 -0.96 6.77 -9.75
CA THR A 74 0.45 6.98 -9.35
C THR A 74 0.84 8.45 -9.37
N GLY A 75 0.32 9.24 -10.32
CA GLY A 75 0.48 10.68 -10.36
C GLY A 75 -0.08 11.35 -9.11
N PHE A 76 -1.27 10.95 -8.64
CA PHE A 76 -1.82 11.41 -7.38
C PHE A 76 -0.88 11.11 -6.19
N LEU A 77 -0.42 9.86 -6.04
CA LEU A 77 0.50 9.52 -4.96
C LEU A 77 1.80 10.34 -5.04
N ALA A 78 2.31 10.60 -6.24
CA ALA A 78 3.45 11.49 -6.45
C ALA A 78 3.13 12.94 -6.02
N THR A 79 1.92 13.45 -6.24
CA THR A 79 1.53 14.77 -5.73
C THR A 79 1.54 14.83 -4.21
N VAL A 80 1.04 13.78 -3.52
CA VAL A 80 1.07 13.69 -2.05
C VAL A 80 2.51 13.72 -1.55
N PHE A 81 3.40 12.97 -2.21
CA PHE A 81 4.82 12.94 -1.92
C PHE A 81 5.49 14.32 -2.09
N ILE A 82 5.27 14.98 -3.23
CA ILE A 82 5.85 16.30 -3.52
C ILE A 82 5.31 17.35 -2.54
N PHE A 83 4.01 17.31 -2.25
CA PHE A 83 3.37 18.23 -1.31
C PHE A 83 3.92 18.07 0.11
N ALA A 84 4.14 16.83 0.56
CA ALA A 84 4.75 16.57 1.86
C ALA A 84 6.19 17.10 1.95
N LEU A 85 7.00 16.89 0.91
CA LEU A 85 8.37 17.40 0.86
C LEU A 85 8.45 18.92 0.81
N SER A 86 7.56 19.56 0.04
CA SER A 86 7.52 21.01 -0.12
C SER A 86 7.12 21.67 1.20
N LEU A 87 6.05 21.20 1.84
CA LEU A 87 5.53 21.76 3.08
C LEU A 87 6.54 21.60 4.24
N PHE A 88 7.21 20.45 4.34
CA PHE A 88 8.29 20.27 5.31
C PHE A 88 9.48 21.22 5.09
N THR A 89 9.73 21.62 3.84
CA THR A 89 10.79 22.59 3.49
C THR A 89 10.36 24.02 3.80
N VAL A 90 9.14 24.40 3.41
CA VAL A 90 8.58 25.74 3.66
C VAL A 90 8.47 26.03 5.15
N LEU A 91 7.97 25.07 5.96
CA LEU A 91 7.87 25.23 7.41
C LEU A 91 9.24 25.36 8.11
N LYS A 92 10.34 24.92 7.47
CA LYS A 92 11.70 25.17 7.97
C LYS A 92 12.18 26.59 7.62
N MET A 93 11.80 27.10 6.45
CA MET A 93 12.14 28.44 5.99
C MET A 93 11.39 29.52 6.78
N ASN A 94 10.11 29.28 7.09
CA ASN A 94 9.26 30.19 7.87
C ASN A 94 9.58 30.24 9.38
N GLN A 95 10.79 29.83 9.77
CA GLN A 95 11.25 29.91 11.16
C GLN A 95 12.11 31.16 11.31
N ASP A 96 11.50 32.20 11.89
CA ASP A 96 12.17 33.46 12.19
C ASP A 96 13.48 33.24 12.94
N THR A 97 14.48 34.02 12.56
CA THR A 97 15.82 34.01 13.18
C THR A 97 15.73 34.30 14.68
N VAL A 98 14.80 35.15 15.10
CA VAL A 98 14.49 35.50 16.49
C VAL A 98 13.89 34.32 17.25
N LEU A 99 12.96 33.58 16.63
CA LEU A 99 12.35 32.39 17.22
C LEU A 99 13.43 31.31 17.43
N LYS A 100 14.31 31.09 16.44
CA LYS A 100 15.48 30.21 16.56
C LYS A 100 16.43 30.64 17.69
N ALA A 101 16.66 31.94 17.86
CA ALA A 101 17.53 32.46 18.91
C ALA A 101 16.95 32.24 20.31
N ARG A 102 15.64 32.45 20.49
CA ARG A 102 14.95 32.16 21.77
C ARG A 102 14.87 30.67 22.08
N LEU A 103 14.62 29.83 21.07
CA LEU A 103 14.58 28.37 21.24
C LEU A 103 15.97 27.79 21.57
N LYS A 104 17.07 28.36 21.07
CA LYS A 104 18.44 27.92 21.43
C LYS A 104 18.73 28.00 22.94
N MET A 105 17.98 28.77 23.72
CA MET A 105 18.14 28.84 25.19
C MET A 105 17.57 27.61 25.91
N PHE A 106 16.71 26.82 25.26
CA PHE A 106 16.11 25.61 25.84
C PHE A 106 16.82 24.35 25.35
N HIS A 107 17.15 23.45 26.28
CA HIS A 107 17.62 22.09 25.94
C HIS A 107 16.58 21.40 25.05
N PHE A 108 17.04 20.69 24.02
CA PHE A 108 16.16 19.88 23.14
C PHE A 108 15.15 20.67 22.27
N SER A 109 15.37 21.97 22.06
CA SER A 109 14.45 22.82 21.29
C SER A 109 14.39 22.51 19.80
N LYS A 110 15.51 22.06 19.19
CA LYS A 110 15.59 21.75 17.76
C LYS A 110 14.76 20.51 17.41
N GLU A 111 14.78 19.51 18.26
CA GLU A 111 14.06 18.24 18.14
C GLU A 111 12.56 18.45 18.33
N ARG A 112 12.16 19.23 19.35
CA ARG A 112 10.75 19.63 19.53
C ARG A 112 10.19 20.36 18.31
N LEU A 113 10.97 21.30 17.76
CA LEU A 113 10.58 22.04 16.57
C LEU A 113 10.48 21.15 15.32
N LEU A 114 11.35 20.14 15.21
CA LEU A 114 11.28 19.13 14.16
C LEU A 114 10.01 18.29 14.26
N ILE A 115 9.63 17.86 15.47
CA ILE A 115 8.42 17.06 15.72
C ILE A 115 7.17 17.88 15.40
N ILE A 116 7.09 19.13 15.88
CA ILE A 116 5.95 20.02 15.60
C ILE A 116 5.81 20.25 14.10
N ARG A 117 6.92 20.52 13.39
CA ARG A 117 6.90 20.66 11.93
C ARG A 117 6.40 19.38 11.25
N ALA A 118 6.88 18.22 11.68
CA ALA A 118 6.44 16.95 11.12
C ALA A 118 4.95 16.70 11.38
N LEU A 119 4.44 17.05 12.56
CA LEU A 119 3.02 16.93 12.91
C LEU A 119 2.14 17.84 12.05
N ILE A 120 2.55 19.11 11.87
CA ILE A 120 1.85 20.04 10.97
C ILE A 120 1.88 19.51 9.53
N THR A 121 3.05 19.01 9.08
CA THR A 121 3.20 18.44 7.73
C THR A 121 2.28 17.24 7.53
N TRP A 122 2.24 16.34 8.51
CA TRP A 122 1.35 15.19 8.51
C TRP A 122 -0.11 15.58 8.37
N PHE A 123 -0.57 16.57 9.15
CA PHE A 123 -1.97 16.99 9.11
C PHE A 123 -2.37 17.55 7.74
N TYR A 124 -1.57 18.47 7.17
CA TYR A 124 -1.87 19.05 5.86
C TYR A 124 -1.74 18.04 4.72
N THR A 125 -0.82 17.08 4.81
CA THR A 125 -0.64 16.04 3.79
C THR A 125 -1.77 15.01 3.82
N MET A 126 -2.31 14.70 5.00
CA MET A 126 -3.54 13.91 5.12
C MET A 126 -4.75 14.62 4.52
N LEU A 127 -4.91 15.93 4.78
CA LEU A 127 -5.98 16.70 4.14
C LEU A 127 -5.86 16.69 2.62
N TRP A 128 -4.64 16.89 2.10
CA TRP A 128 -4.38 16.80 0.66
C TRP A 128 -4.67 15.42 0.08
N SER A 129 -4.32 14.35 0.81
CA SER A 129 -4.58 12.98 0.35
C SER A 129 -6.08 12.68 0.26
N ILE A 130 -6.88 13.17 1.21
CA ILE A 130 -8.35 13.06 1.17
C ILE A 130 -8.90 13.77 -0.07
N VAL A 131 -8.48 15.00 -0.33
CA VAL A 131 -8.91 15.78 -1.51
C VAL A 131 -8.54 15.05 -2.81
N GLY A 132 -7.33 14.50 -2.89
CA GLY A 132 -6.89 13.78 -4.09
C GLY A 132 -7.60 12.44 -4.31
N VAL A 133 -7.95 11.71 -3.24
CA VAL A 133 -8.80 10.51 -3.37
C VAL A 133 -10.18 10.90 -3.90
N VAL A 134 -10.81 11.93 -3.35
CA VAL A 134 -12.10 12.43 -3.84
C VAL A 134 -12.00 12.79 -5.33
N TRP A 135 -10.92 13.47 -5.73
CA TRP A 135 -10.70 13.81 -7.13
C TRP A 135 -10.55 12.59 -8.05
N ILE A 136 -9.79 11.56 -7.64
CA ILE A 136 -9.66 10.30 -8.38
C ILE A 136 -11.01 9.63 -8.59
N MET A 137 -11.82 9.58 -7.53
CA MET A 137 -13.12 8.92 -7.53
C MET A 137 -14.10 9.56 -8.52
N PHE A 138 -13.94 10.86 -8.79
CA PHE A 138 -14.75 11.57 -9.79
C PHE A 138 -14.14 11.61 -11.19
N SER A 139 -12.81 11.50 -11.32
CA SER A 139 -12.11 11.76 -12.59
C SER A 139 -11.80 10.50 -13.39
N ILE A 140 -11.76 9.33 -12.76
CA ILE A 140 -11.39 8.06 -13.40
C ILE A 140 -12.57 7.09 -13.33
N PRO A 141 -12.88 6.35 -14.41
CA PRO A 141 -13.79 5.21 -14.33
C PRO A 141 -13.21 4.18 -13.36
N ASN A 142 -13.79 4.10 -12.16
CA ASN A 142 -13.38 3.19 -11.10
C ASN A 142 -14.43 2.11 -10.89
N THR A 143 -14.01 0.96 -10.37
CA THR A 143 -14.91 -0.12 -9.91
C THR A 143 -15.05 -0.12 -8.38
N PHE A 144 -14.49 0.91 -7.73
CA PHE A 144 -14.40 0.99 -6.28
C PHE A 144 -15.77 0.94 -5.61
N GLU A 145 -15.92 0.05 -4.65
CA GLU A 145 -17.12 -0.05 -3.82
C GLU A 145 -16.90 0.53 -2.43
N LEU A 146 -17.94 1.20 -1.93
CA LEU A 146 -17.86 1.98 -0.69
C LEU A 146 -17.45 1.13 0.52
N TYR A 147 -17.72 -0.17 0.55
CA TYR A 147 -17.34 -1.03 1.68
C TYR A 147 -15.82 -1.17 1.86
N ASN A 148 -15.03 -0.94 0.80
CA ASN A 148 -13.57 -0.99 0.82
C ASN A 148 -12.90 0.33 1.25
N TRP A 149 -13.70 1.37 1.56
CA TRP A 149 -13.19 2.66 2.03
C TRP A 149 -12.29 2.58 3.28
N PRO A 150 -12.55 1.73 4.29
CA PRO A 150 -11.69 1.68 5.47
C PRO A 150 -10.30 1.17 5.11
N THR A 151 -10.22 0.17 4.23
CA THR A 151 -8.95 -0.40 3.75
C THR A 151 -8.15 0.65 2.98
N LEU A 152 -8.81 1.41 2.09
CA LEU A 152 -8.18 2.51 1.36
C LEU A 152 -7.64 3.57 2.33
N ALA A 153 -8.42 3.98 3.33
CA ALA A 153 -8.03 4.97 4.32
C ALA A 153 -6.83 4.51 5.16
N ILE A 154 -6.79 3.22 5.54
CA ILE A 154 -5.65 2.64 6.27
C ILE A 154 -4.37 2.70 5.43
N HIS A 155 -4.43 2.31 4.15
CA HIS A 155 -3.23 2.30 3.30
C HIS A 155 -2.74 3.72 2.97
N LEU A 156 -3.67 4.64 2.72
CA LEU A 156 -3.34 6.05 2.49
C LEU A 156 -2.74 6.69 3.75
N SER A 157 -3.32 6.41 4.92
CA SER A 157 -2.80 6.92 6.18
C SER A 157 -1.44 6.33 6.52
N TYR A 158 -1.24 5.04 6.25
CA TYR A 158 0.07 4.39 6.33
C TYR A 158 1.09 5.07 5.41
N TYR A 159 0.75 5.37 4.15
CA TYR A 159 1.65 6.02 3.22
C TYR A 159 2.16 7.36 3.75
N VAL A 160 1.24 8.21 4.21
CA VAL A 160 1.56 9.56 4.72
C VAL A 160 2.35 9.48 6.03
N THR A 161 1.96 8.60 6.95
CA THR A 161 2.67 8.41 8.23
C THR A 161 4.07 7.86 8.02
N PHE A 162 4.22 6.80 7.22
CA PHE A 162 5.50 6.18 6.89
C PHE A 162 6.42 7.16 6.16
N PHE A 163 5.88 7.92 5.20
CA PHE A 163 6.67 8.92 4.51
C PHE A 163 7.21 10.00 5.46
N ASN A 164 6.35 10.52 6.34
CA ASN A 164 6.75 11.55 7.28
C ASN A 164 7.79 11.03 8.29
N THR A 165 7.66 9.79 8.77
CA THR A 165 8.67 9.18 9.65
C THR A 165 10.00 8.98 8.92
N VAL A 166 10.01 8.60 7.64
CA VAL A 166 11.24 8.55 6.81
C VAL A 166 11.89 9.94 6.71
N VAL A 167 11.11 11.00 6.50
CA VAL A 167 11.62 12.38 6.43
C VAL A 167 12.21 12.83 7.78
N ILE A 168 11.60 12.46 8.90
CA ILE A 168 12.14 12.71 10.25
C ILE A 168 13.48 11.99 10.41
N THR A 169 13.54 10.68 10.11
CA THR A 169 14.76 9.87 10.17
C THR A 169 15.88 10.49 9.34
N HIS A 170 15.60 10.82 8.08
CA HIS A 170 16.59 11.45 7.20
C HIS A 170 17.14 12.75 7.80
N ARG A 171 16.27 13.57 8.39
CA ARG A 171 16.66 14.84 8.99
C ARG A 171 17.44 14.70 10.30
N THR A 172 17.19 13.66 11.08
CA THR A 172 17.95 13.39 12.31
C THR A 172 19.33 12.81 12.02
N PHE A 173 19.52 12.06 10.94
CA PHE A 173 20.85 11.54 10.58
C PHE A 173 21.71 12.55 9.81
N ASN A 174 21.15 13.33 8.89
CA ASN A 174 21.95 14.19 8.00
C ASN A 174 21.85 15.68 8.38
N THR A 175 23.00 16.32 8.63
CA THR A 175 23.09 17.78 8.84
C THR A 175 23.95 18.45 7.76
N GLY A 176 23.73 19.74 7.48
CA GLY A 176 24.51 20.50 6.49
C GLY A 176 24.13 20.30 5.02
N LEU A 177 25.08 20.54 4.11
CA LEU A 177 24.94 20.49 2.64
C LEU A 177 24.67 19.07 2.12
N LEU A 178 25.25 18.06 2.76
CA LEU A 178 25.00 16.64 2.49
C LEU A 178 23.53 16.24 2.69
N ASN A 179 22.78 16.98 3.50
CA ASN A 179 21.33 16.76 3.67
C ASN A 179 20.56 17.01 2.37
N SER A 180 20.85 18.11 1.66
CA SER A 180 20.10 18.45 0.43
C SER A 180 20.33 17.40 -0.66
N ILE A 181 21.58 16.97 -0.87
CA ILE A 181 21.92 15.97 -1.89
C ILE A 181 21.31 14.61 -1.53
N SER A 182 21.50 14.14 -0.30
CA SER A 182 20.94 12.85 0.14
C SER A 182 19.41 12.83 0.11
N LYS A 183 18.75 13.97 0.34
CA LYS A 183 17.29 14.09 0.21
C LYS A 183 16.84 13.88 -1.24
N VAL A 184 17.56 14.45 -2.21
CA VAL A 184 17.25 14.28 -3.64
C VAL A 184 17.46 12.82 -4.05
N ILE A 185 18.58 12.20 -3.64
CA ILE A 185 18.85 10.79 -3.94
C ILE A 185 17.75 9.90 -3.35
N LEU A 186 17.41 10.09 -2.07
CA LEU A 186 16.36 9.31 -1.41
C LEU A 186 15.00 9.48 -2.09
N ALA A 187 14.67 10.69 -2.55
CA ALA A 187 13.44 10.95 -3.27
C ALA A 187 13.40 10.22 -4.63
N ILE A 188 14.49 10.25 -5.39
CA ILE A 188 14.60 9.54 -6.67
C ILE A 188 14.44 8.03 -6.44
N VAL A 189 15.14 7.48 -5.45
CA VAL A 189 15.08 6.05 -5.12
C VAL A 189 13.66 5.63 -4.77
N ILE A 190 12.95 6.40 -3.94
CA ILE A 190 11.56 6.10 -3.60
C ILE A 190 10.68 6.16 -4.85
N LEU A 191 10.73 7.22 -5.66
CA LEU A 191 9.87 7.38 -6.84
C LEU A 191 10.08 6.30 -7.92
N VAL A 192 11.32 5.86 -8.10
CA VAL A 192 11.65 4.81 -9.07
C VAL A 192 11.22 3.44 -8.59
N LEU A 193 11.52 3.11 -7.33
CA LEU A 193 11.31 1.76 -6.83
C LEU A 193 9.89 1.52 -6.34
N SER A 194 9.14 2.55 -5.93
CA SER A 194 7.83 2.41 -5.31
C SER A 194 6.70 1.98 -6.25
N GLY A 195 6.97 1.73 -7.54
CA GLY A 195 5.90 1.45 -8.48
C GLY A 195 5.16 2.68 -9.01
N LEU A 196 5.65 3.90 -8.74
CA LEU A 196 4.99 5.13 -9.19
C LEU A 196 5.36 5.50 -10.63
N THR A 197 6.64 5.31 -10.99
CA THR A 197 7.16 5.63 -12.33
C THR A 197 7.22 4.39 -13.22
N ILE A 198 7.67 3.26 -12.67
CA ILE A 198 7.79 1.96 -13.35
C ILE A 198 6.94 0.95 -12.59
N PRO A 199 5.97 0.27 -13.24
CA PRO A 199 5.19 -0.78 -12.59
C PRO A 199 6.08 -1.85 -11.96
N THR A 200 5.76 -2.24 -10.73
CA THR A 200 6.61 -3.16 -9.95
C THR A 200 6.68 -4.56 -10.55
N ILE A 201 5.71 -4.93 -11.41
CA ILE A 201 5.70 -6.17 -12.18
C ILE A 201 7.00 -6.33 -12.99
N PHE A 202 7.51 -5.24 -13.58
CA PHE A 202 8.77 -5.27 -14.34
C PHE A 202 10.02 -5.48 -13.47
N LEU A 203 9.90 -5.23 -12.16
CA LEU A 203 10.99 -5.37 -11.19
C LEU A 203 10.93 -6.70 -10.42
N GLN A 204 9.90 -7.53 -10.65
CA GLN A 204 9.65 -8.75 -9.88
C GLN A 204 10.78 -9.77 -9.94
N HIS A 205 11.49 -9.84 -11.08
CA HIS A 205 12.63 -10.74 -11.26
C HIS A 205 13.96 -10.16 -10.77
N ILE A 206 13.99 -8.87 -10.42
CA ILE A 206 15.20 -8.20 -9.95
C ILE A 206 15.27 -8.34 -8.43
N ALA A 207 16.44 -8.75 -7.92
CA ALA A 207 16.71 -8.90 -6.49
C ALA A 207 15.67 -9.75 -5.74
N ASN A 208 15.21 -10.86 -6.36
CA ASN A 208 14.21 -11.78 -5.79
C ASN A 208 12.90 -11.10 -5.35
N GLY A 209 12.48 -10.03 -6.03
CA GLY A 209 11.21 -9.36 -5.74
C GLY A 209 11.20 -8.53 -4.46
N VAL A 210 12.38 -8.23 -3.87
CA VAL A 210 12.50 -7.37 -2.67
C VAL A 210 11.84 -6.00 -2.89
N PHE A 211 11.88 -5.47 -4.11
CA PHE A 211 11.24 -4.20 -4.45
C PHE A 211 9.71 -4.26 -4.43
N ASN A 212 9.10 -5.44 -4.53
CA ASN A 212 7.64 -5.58 -4.40
C ASN A 212 7.19 -5.57 -2.94
N ILE A 213 8.10 -5.87 -2.02
CA ILE A 213 7.84 -6.00 -0.58
C ILE A 213 8.06 -4.66 0.14
N GLN A 214 8.72 -3.69 -0.49
CA GLN A 214 8.97 -2.39 0.13
C GLN A 214 7.64 -1.65 0.41
N PRO A 215 7.54 -0.90 1.51
CA PRO A 215 6.26 -0.31 1.96
C PRO A 215 5.58 0.59 0.93
N PHE A 216 6.34 1.40 0.19
CA PHE A 216 5.77 2.29 -0.83
C PHE A 216 5.22 1.53 -2.05
N ALA A 217 5.84 0.41 -2.43
CA ALA A 217 5.36 -0.43 -3.52
C ALA A 217 4.06 -1.16 -3.14
N VAL A 218 4.02 -1.72 -1.93
CA VAL A 218 2.83 -2.40 -1.41
C VAL A 218 1.64 -1.45 -1.41
N VAL A 219 1.80 -0.22 -0.90
CA VAL A 219 0.70 0.75 -0.90
C VAL A 219 0.29 1.16 -2.31
N THR A 220 1.24 1.38 -3.22
CA THR A 220 0.92 1.76 -4.61
C THR A 220 0.11 0.67 -5.31
N ASN A 221 0.53 -0.59 -5.18
CA ASN A 221 -0.17 -1.73 -5.75
C ASN A 221 -1.55 -1.94 -5.11
N GLN A 222 -1.66 -1.77 -3.78
CA GLN A 222 -2.94 -1.85 -3.09
C GLN A 222 -3.92 -0.79 -3.59
N LEU A 223 -3.47 0.47 -3.77
CA LEU A 223 -4.33 1.53 -4.26
C LEU A 223 -4.81 1.26 -5.69
N LEU A 224 -3.92 0.78 -6.56
CA LEU A 224 -4.29 0.42 -7.93
C LEU A 224 -5.37 -0.67 -7.94
N GLU A 225 -5.18 -1.74 -7.17
CA GLU A 225 -6.15 -2.85 -7.10
C GLU A 225 -7.48 -2.46 -6.45
N ILE A 226 -7.45 -1.69 -5.37
CA ILE A 226 -8.68 -1.25 -4.69
C ILE A 226 -9.46 -0.28 -5.58
N ILE A 227 -8.81 0.69 -6.24
CA ILE A 227 -9.51 1.73 -7.01
C ILE A 227 -9.97 1.20 -8.37
N LEU A 228 -9.15 0.41 -9.06
CA LEU A 228 -9.44 -0.05 -10.43
C LEU A 228 -10.19 -1.38 -10.48
N ASN A 229 -9.96 -2.27 -9.51
CA ASN A 229 -10.51 -3.63 -9.51
C ASN A 229 -11.34 -3.96 -8.25
N ASN A 230 -11.49 -3.03 -7.31
CA ASN A 230 -12.15 -3.25 -6.02
C ASN A 230 -11.58 -4.43 -5.22
N TYR A 231 -10.30 -4.75 -5.42
CA TYR A 231 -9.65 -5.94 -4.88
C TYR A 231 -8.65 -5.60 -3.78
N ILE A 232 -8.62 -6.43 -2.74
CA ILE A 232 -7.68 -6.30 -1.62
C ILE A 232 -6.57 -7.33 -1.80
N LEU A 233 -5.33 -6.88 -2.02
CA LEU A 233 -4.18 -7.77 -2.06
C LEU A 233 -3.84 -8.29 -0.66
N GLU A 234 -3.28 -9.51 -0.63
CA GLU A 234 -2.67 -10.06 0.58
C GLU A 234 -1.39 -9.28 0.93
N LEU A 235 -1.35 -8.74 2.15
CA LEU A 235 -0.20 -7.98 2.64
C LEU A 235 0.94 -8.92 3.05
N HIS A 236 2.15 -8.62 2.59
CA HIS A 236 3.33 -9.33 3.07
C HIS A 236 3.51 -9.10 4.59
N PRO A 237 3.84 -10.14 5.39
CA PRO A 237 3.95 -10.02 6.85
C PRO A 237 4.92 -8.94 7.35
N SER A 238 5.89 -8.54 6.54
CA SER A 238 6.87 -7.48 6.87
C SER A 238 6.32 -6.05 6.77
N PHE A 239 5.11 -5.85 6.25
CA PHE A 239 4.55 -4.53 5.99
C PHE A 239 4.41 -3.68 7.27
N TYR A 240 3.69 -4.16 8.28
CA TYR A 240 3.54 -3.46 9.57
C TYR A 240 4.84 -3.42 10.41
N PRO A 241 5.62 -4.52 10.51
CA PRO A 241 6.91 -4.51 11.20
C PRO A 241 7.89 -3.44 10.69
N SER A 242 7.90 -3.16 9.39
CA SER A 242 8.79 -2.14 8.82
C SER A 242 8.52 -0.73 9.38
N PHE A 243 7.26 -0.39 9.62
CA PHE A 243 6.86 0.87 10.24
C PHE A 243 7.24 0.91 11.73
N ILE A 244 7.01 -0.19 12.45
CA ILE A 244 7.36 -0.31 13.87
C ILE A 244 8.89 -0.16 14.06
N ALA A 245 9.68 -0.82 13.22
CA ALA A 245 11.14 -0.69 13.25
C ALA A 245 11.59 0.75 13.04
N LEU A 246 10.99 1.46 12.08
CA LEU A 246 11.30 2.87 11.81
C LEU A 246 10.93 3.79 12.98
N LEU A 247 9.82 3.52 13.68
CA LEU A 247 9.45 4.25 14.89
C LEU A 247 10.45 4.02 16.02
N ILE A 248 10.86 2.77 16.26
CA ILE A 248 11.86 2.43 17.29
C ILE A 248 13.18 3.14 17.00
N ILE A 249 13.63 3.14 15.74
CA ILE A 249 14.85 3.87 15.33
C ILE A 249 14.73 5.36 15.65
N ASN A 250 13.60 5.99 15.32
CA ASN A 250 13.39 7.40 15.62
C ASN A 250 13.41 7.70 17.13
N LEU A 251 12.75 6.86 17.93
CA LEU A 251 12.77 6.99 19.40
C LEU A 251 14.19 6.83 19.96
N ALA A 252 14.94 5.82 19.51
CA ALA A 252 16.32 5.60 19.94
C ALA A 252 17.22 6.81 19.62
N VAL A 253 17.10 7.37 18.41
CA VAL A 253 17.86 8.55 17.98
C VAL A 253 17.47 9.79 18.79
N LEU A 254 16.20 9.98 19.09
CA LEU A 254 15.74 11.10 19.92
C LEU A 254 16.25 10.99 21.37
N VAL A 255 16.19 9.80 21.97
CA VAL A 255 16.71 9.55 23.33
C VAL A 255 18.22 9.76 23.37
N TRP A 256 18.96 9.28 22.37
CA TRP A 256 20.41 9.47 22.29
C TRP A 256 20.79 10.96 22.23
N ARG A 257 20.09 11.74 21.39
CA ARG A 257 20.29 13.19 21.28
C ARG A 257 19.84 13.97 22.52
N TYR A 258 18.86 13.47 23.27
CA TYR A 258 18.45 14.09 24.54
C TYR A 258 19.53 13.97 25.63
N ARG A 259 20.32 12.89 25.58
CA ARG A 259 21.42 12.62 26.53
C ARG A 259 22.71 13.40 26.22
N GLN A 260 22.89 13.87 24.99
CA GLN A 260 24.00 14.74 24.60
C GLN A 260 23.72 16.19 25.00
#